data_AF-A0A833TDL6-F1
#
_entry.id   AF-A0A833TDL6-F1
#
_cell.length_a   1.000
_cell.length_b   1.000
_cell.length_c   1.000
_cell.angle_alpha   90.00
_cell.angle_beta   90.00
_cell.angle_gamma   90.00
#
_symmetry.space_group_name_H-M   'P 1'
#
loop_
_entity.id
_entity.type
_entity.pdbx_description
1 polymer ?
#
loop_
_entity_poly.entity_id
_entity_poly.type
_entity_poly.pdbx_seq_one_letter_code
_entity_poly.pdbx_strand_id
1 'polypeptide(L)'
;MFATLSLNYKDDTLATMIHEATKSKSTKTIAKKLQLVQFGKWKNEGLWPGQVVGKVFYNDHRWGLGAPPYEIYKSYLTYWSKRATPDEVNKIP
;
A
#
# COMPACT_ATOMS: atom_id res chain seq x y z
N MET A 1 -4.12 -15.90 -3.77
CA MET A 1 -4.47 -14.78 -4.66
C MET A 1 -3.43 -13.67 -4.61
N PHE A 2 -3.20 -12.99 -3.48
CA PHE A 2 -2.21 -11.90 -3.41
C PHE A 2 -0.80 -12.33 -3.85
N ALA A 3 -0.29 -13.45 -3.32
CA ALA A 3 1.03 -13.99 -3.68
C ALA A 3 1.21 -14.20 -5.20
N THR A 4 0.19 -14.75 -5.86
CA THR A 4 0.21 -14.94 -7.32
C THR A 4 0.26 -13.61 -8.06
N LEU A 5 -0.51 -12.61 -7.62
CA LEU A 5 -0.49 -11.28 -8.23
C LEU A 5 0.87 -10.58 -8.00
N SER A 6 1.46 -10.70 -6.82
CA SER A 6 2.77 -10.10 -6.51
C SER A 6 3.94 -10.74 -7.28
N LEU A 7 3.77 -11.94 -7.83
CA LEU A 7 4.75 -12.55 -8.73
C LEU A 7 4.67 -12.00 -10.17
N ASN A 8 3.51 -11.48 -10.57
CA ASN A 8 3.24 -11.07 -11.95
C ASN A 8 3.23 -9.54 -12.15
N TYR A 9 3.12 -8.78 -11.06
CA TYR A 9 3.05 -7.32 -11.10
C TYR A 9 4.07 -6.70 -10.15
N LYS A 10 4.68 -5.59 -10.58
CA LYS A 10 5.49 -4.75 -9.69
C LYS A 10 4.62 -4.21 -8.55
N ASP A 11 5.24 -3.99 -7.39
CA ASP A 11 4.51 -3.68 -6.15
C ASP A 11 3.73 -2.36 -6.23
N ASP A 12 4.26 -1.34 -6.92
CA ASP A 12 3.61 -0.06 -7.19
C ASP A 12 2.36 -0.21 -8.08
N THR A 13 2.50 -0.99 -9.15
CA THR A 13 1.41 -1.26 -10.09
C THR A 13 0.33 -2.09 -9.40
N LEU A 14 0.72 -3.10 -8.64
CA LEU A 14 -0.20 -3.93 -7.86
C LEU A 14 -0.92 -3.13 -6.78
N ALA A 15 -0.22 -2.26 -6.04
CA ALA A 15 -0.82 -1.38 -5.03
C ALA A 15 -1.87 -0.46 -5.63
N THR A 16 -1.54 0.15 -6.77
CA THR A 16 -2.45 1.01 -7.52
C THR A 16 -3.70 0.25 -7.97
N MET A 17 -3.54 -0.92 -8.61
CA MET A 17 -4.66 -1.74 -9.06
C MET A 17 -5.58 -2.16 -7.91
N ILE A 18 -5.00 -2.62 -6.80
CA ILE A 18 -5.77 -3.01 -5.61
C ILE A 18 -6.53 -1.80 -5.06
N HIS A 19 -5.88 -0.64 -4.94
CA HIS A 19 -6.51 0.57 -4.42
C HIS A 19 -7.68 1.03 -5.30
N GLU A 20 -7.52 1.10 -6.62
CA GLU A 20 -8.61 1.47 -7.53
C GLU A 20 -9.77 0.45 -7.47
N ALA A 21 -9.46 -0.84 -7.36
CA ALA A 21 -10.46 -1.88 -7.18
C ALA A 21 -11.25 -1.72 -5.86
N THR A 22 -10.74 -1.01 -4.85
CA THR A 22 -11.52 -0.70 -3.63
C THR A 22 -12.63 0.33 -3.87
N LYS A 23 -12.51 1.16 -4.93
CA LYS A 23 -13.48 2.23 -5.25
C LYS A 23 -14.70 1.68 -5.98
N SER A 24 -14.54 0.61 -6.75
CA SER A 24 -15.66 -0.06 -7.42
C SER A 24 -16.49 -0.91 -6.46
N LYS A 25 -17.82 -0.73 -6.48
CA LYS A 25 -18.76 -1.43 -5.58
C LYS A 25 -18.67 -2.96 -5.69
N SER A 26 -18.50 -3.49 -6.90
CA SER A 26 -18.46 -4.93 -7.17
C SER A 26 -17.18 -5.60 -6.65
N THR A 27 -16.06 -4.90 -6.67
CA THR A 27 -14.74 -5.43 -6.29
C THR A 27 -14.27 -5.00 -4.90
N LYS A 28 -14.96 -4.05 -4.27
CA LYS A 28 -14.58 -3.42 -3.00
C LYS A 28 -14.22 -4.42 -1.90
N THR A 29 -15.04 -5.43 -1.68
CA THR A 29 -14.85 -6.38 -0.58
C THR A 29 -13.58 -7.21 -0.74
N ILE A 30 -13.32 -7.72 -1.95
CA ILE A 30 -12.13 -8.53 -2.20
C ILE A 30 -10.86 -7.66 -2.29
N ALA A 31 -10.97 -6.48 -2.89
CA ALA A 31 -9.87 -5.52 -2.98
C ALA A 31 -9.40 -5.07 -1.59
N LYS A 32 -10.31 -4.78 -0.66
CA LYS A 32 -9.96 -4.45 0.74
C LYS A 32 -9.20 -5.58 1.43
N LYS A 33 -9.60 -6.84 1.23
CA LYS A 33 -8.88 -8.00 1.79
C LYS A 33 -7.45 -8.09 1.23
N LEU A 34 -7.30 -7.92 -0.09
CA LEU A 34 -5.99 -7.91 -0.74
C LEU A 34 -5.11 -6.74 -0.25
N GLN A 35 -5.71 -5.56 -0.05
CA GLN A 35 -5.01 -4.38 0.45
C GLN A 35 -4.47 -4.59 1.88
N LEU A 36 -5.24 -5.26 2.74
CA LEU A 36 -4.76 -5.63 4.08
C LEU A 36 -3.58 -6.61 4.03
N VAL A 37 -3.61 -7.58 3.11
CA VAL A 37 -2.49 -8.52 2.90
C VAL A 37 -1.25 -7.78 2.39
N GLN A 38 -1.42 -6.85 1.43
CA GLN A 38 -0.34 -6.01 0.93
C GLN A 38 0.32 -5.20 2.06
N PHE A 39 -0.49 -4.54 2.89
CA PHE A 39 0.00 -3.75 4.01
C PHE A 39 0.67 -4.61 5.09
N GLY A 40 0.17 -5.83 5.32
CA GLY A 40 0.82 -6.81 6.19
C GLY A 40 2.21 -7.19 5.67
N LYS A 41 2.34 -7.44 4.36
CA LYS A 41 3.65 -7.70 3.73
C LYS A 41 4.61 -6.53 3.93
N TRP A 42 4.20 -5.30 3.62
CA TRP A 42 5.05 -4.12 3.80
C TRP A 42 5.49 -3.94 5.25
N LYS A 43 4.59 -4.16 6.22
CA LYS A 43 4.96 -4.11 7.64
C LYS A 43 5.97 -5.18 8.02
N ASN A 44 5.79 -6.41 7.55
CA ASN A 44 6.73 -7.51 7.80
C ASN A 44 8.10 -7.28 7.14
N GLU A 45 8.14 -6.57 6.01
CA GLU A 45 9.37 -6.16 5.34
C GLU A 45 10.03 -4.92 5.99
N GLY A 46 9.43 -4.38 7.05
CA GLY A 46 9.94 -3.20 7.74
C GLY A 46 9.78 -1.91 6.94
N LEU A 47 8.89 -1.86 5.95
CA LEU A 47 8.58 -0.63 5.22
C LEU A 47 7.69 0.27 6.08
N TRP A 48 8.28 1.33 6.63
CA TRP A 48 7.56 2.34 7.38
C TRP A 48 6.66 3.17 6.46
N PRO A 49 5.55 3.76 6.96
CA PRO A 49 4.67 4.57 6.13
C PRO A 49 5.41 5.66 5.34
N GLY A 50 6.32 6.40 5.97
CA GLY A 50 7.10 7.44 5.29
C GLY A 50 8.03 6.92 4.19
N GLN A 51 8.41 5.63 4.22
CA GLN A 51 9.29 5.01 3.23
C GLN A 51 8.53 4.41 2.06
N VAL A 52 7.24 4.09 2.21
CA VAL A 52 6.48 3.38 1.16
C VAL A 52 6.43 4.19 -0.14
N VAL A 53 6.30 5.52 -0.05
CA VAL A 53 6.29 6.41 -1.22
C VAL A 53 7.62 6.32 -1.97
N GLY A 54 8.74 6.38 -1.26
CA GLY A 54 10.08 6.32 -1.84
C GLY A 54 10.50 4.93 -2.31
N LYS A 55 10.09 3.86 -1.63
CA LYS A 55 10.56 2.49 -1.89
C LYS A 55 9.67 1.74 -2.87
N VAL A 56 8.36 1.96 -2.79
CA VAL A 56 7.38 1.31 -3.67
C VAL A 56 7.16 2.19 -4.91
N PHE A 57 6.85 3.47 -4.74
CA PHE A 57 6.31 4.29 -5.83
C PHE A 57 7.32 5.17 -6.59
N TYR A 58 8.50 5.45 -6.03
CA TYR A 58 9.48 6.38 -6.64
C TYR A 58 10.38 5.75 -7.72
N ASN A 59 10.47 4.43 -7.79
CA ASN A 59 11.35 3.74 -8.76
C ASN A 59 10.79 3.69 -10.19
N ASP A 60 9.59 4.20 -10.46
CA ASP A 60 9.01 4.25 -11.82
C ASP A 60 8.90 5.71 -12.30
N HIS A 61 9.58 6.06 -13.39
CA HIS A 61 9.62 7.42 -13.95
C HIS A 61 8.32 7.83 -14.69
N ARG A 62 7.18 7.21 -14.36
CA ARG A 62 5.89 7.39 -15.05
C ARG A 62 4.96 8.42 -14.41
N TRP A 63 5.46 9.25 -13.50
CA TRP A 63 4.62 10.17 -12.74
C TRP A 63 4.42 11.52 -13.45
N GLY A 64 3.42 11.54 -14.34
CA GLY A 64 2.67 12.73 -14.68
C GLY A 64 1.54 12.92 -13.66
N LEU A 65 1.76 13.81 -12.67
CA LEU A 65 0.77 14.63 -11.96
C LEU A 65 -0.68 14.11 -11.85
N GLY A 66 -0.93 12.94 -11.23
CA GLY A 66 -2.31 12.54 -10.89
C GLY A 66 -2.55 11.16 -10.26
N ALA A 67 -1.55 10.30 -10.08
CA ALA A 67 -1.76 8.91 -9.68
C ALA A 67 -1.80 8.73 -8.12
N PRO A 68 -2.16 7.55 -7.56
CA PRO A 68 -2.68 7.38 -6.18
C PRO A 68 -1.74 7.07 -4.99
N PRO A 69 -0.41 7.37 -4.94
CA PRO A 69 0.46 6.97 -3.82
C PRO A 69 0.04 7.68 -2.56
N TYR A 70 -0.51 8.89 -2.64
CA TYR A 70 -0.90 9.65 -1.47
C TYR A 70 -2.10 9.01 -0.74
N GLU A 71 -3.11 8.55 -1.48
CA GLU A 71 -4.27 7.88 -0.89
C GLU A 71 -3.94 6.44 -0.44
N ILE A 72 -3.03 5.76 -1.14
CA ILE A 72 -2.48 4.47 -0.70
C ILE A 72 -1.62 4.65 0.56
N TYR A 73 -0.77 5.67 0.59
CA TYR A 73 0.04 6.06 1.74
C TYR A 73 -0.83 6.33 2.95
N LYS A 74 -1.87 7.17 2.82
CA LYS A 74 -2.83 7.43 3.92
C LYS A 74 -3.49 6.15 4.41
N SER A 75 -3.90 5.28 3.49
CA SER A 75 -4.53 4.00 3.83
C SER A 75 -3.55 3.10 4.60
N TYR A 76 -2.29 3.06 4.17
CA TYR A 76 -1.24 2.30 4.83
C TYR A 76 -0.86 2.89 6.19
N LEU A 77 -0.72 4.21 6.28
CA LEU A 77 -0.52 4.94 7.53
C LEU A 77 -1.63 4.62 8.53
N THR A 78 -2.89 4.66 8.10
CA THR A 78 -4.04 4.30 8.93
C THR A 78 -3.99 2.84 9.39
N TYR A 79 -3.62 1.93 8.49
CA TYR A 79 -3.43 0.51 8.82
C TYR A 79 -2.34 0.32 9.88
N TRP A 80 -1.23 1.04 9.72
CA TRP A 80 -0.06 1.00 10.59
C TRP A 80 -0.36 1.57 11.97
N SER A 81 -0.91 2.79 12.05
CA SER A 81 -1.21 3.46 13.33
C SER A 81 -2.15 2.64 14.22
N LYS A 82 -3.09 1.89 13.63
CA LYS A 82 -3.98 0.97 14.37
C LYS A 82 -3.29 -0.26 14.96
N ARG A 83 -2.06 -0.55 14.53
CA ARG A 83 -1.26 -1.75 14.85
C ARG A 83 0.15 -1.39 15.30
N ALA A 84 0.41 -0.12 15.55
CA ALA A 84 1.71 0.38 15.97
C ALA A 84 1.85 0.18 17.47
N THR A 85 3.01 -0.31 17.91
CA THR A 85 3.37 -0.21 19.33
C THR A 85 3.69 1.26 19.66
N PRO A 86 3.66 1.68 20.95
CA PRO A 86 4.04 3.04 21.33
C PRO A 86 5.42 3.47 20.79
N ASP A 87 6.39 2.56 20.74
CA ASP A 87 7.73 2.82 20.17
C ASP A 87 7.74 3.02 18.65
N GLU A 88 6.79 2.41 17.93
CA GLU A 88 6.66 2.56 16.47
C GLU A 88 5.98 3.88 16.09
N VAL A 89 5.14 4.45 16.97
CA VAL A 89 4.44 5.71 16.71
C VAL A 89 5.41 6.88 16.53
N ASN A 90 6.50 6.91 17.30
CA ASN A 90 7.52 7.97 17.22
C ASN A 90 8.32 7.97 15.90
N LYS A 91 8.19 6.91 15.10
CA LYS A 91 8.85 6.75 13.80
C LYS A 91 7.91 7.06 12.62
N ILE A 92 6.68 7.46 12.91
CA ILE A 92 5.73 7.98 11.93
C ILE A 92 6.09 9.47 11.73
N PRO A 93 6.51 9.89 10.52
CA PRO A 93 6.77 11.29 10.22
C PRO A 93 5.50 12.13 10.10
#